data_AF-A0A3A9YGX0-F1
#
_entry.id   AF-A0A3A9YGX0-F1
#
_cell.length_a   1.000
_cell.length_b   1.000
_cell.length_c   1.000
_cell.angle_alpha   90.00
_cell.angle_beta   90.00
_cell.angle_gamma   90.00
#
_symmetry.space_group_name_H-M   'P 1'
#
loop_
_entity.id
_entity.type
_entity.pdbx_description
1 polymer ?
#
loop_
_entity_poly.entity_id
_entity_poly.type
_entity_poly.pdbx_seq_one_letter_code
_entity_poly.pdbx_strand_id
1 'polypeptide(L)'
;MNAGRGRATFWTLTCLGAVGAALGTLGVVSPDRQQRLSGFERPAERGPGDHTTAVLGSSSFAAIGEGGAYLLGAAQGWPGFPRYVMARRLLMAAGLTGLAATGRAPRAFLNAAGWEALGAAAIAGASWLDRRTDASPA
;
A
#
# COMPACT_ATOMS: atom_id res chain seq x y z
N MET A 1 7.16 -21.56 14.26
CA MET A 1 7.91 -20.31 13.98
C MET A 1 8.74 -20.00 15.22
N ASN A 2 10.07 -19.95 15.11
CA ASN A 2 10.94 -19.55 16.23
C ASN A 2 10.59 -18.11 16.65
N ALA A 3 10.24 -17.92 17.92
CA ALA A 3 9.61 -16.71 18.46
C ALA A 3 10.42 -15.39 18.36
N GLY A 4 11.59 -15.39 17.70
CA GLY A 4 12.46 -14.23 17.56
C GLY A 4 12.85 -13.84 16.12
N ARG A 5 12.73 -14.72 15.11
CA ARG A 5 13.20 -14.42 13.74
C ARG A 5 12.10 -13.80 12.89
N GLY A 6 12.39 -12.68 12.24
CA GLY A 6 11.45 -12.04 11.29
C GLY A 6 10.31 -11.23 11.93
N ARG A 7 10.42 -10.91 13.23
CA ARG A 7 9.33 -10.29 13.99
C ARG A 7 9.01 -8.87 13.50
N ALA A 8 10.03 -8.08 13.15
CA ALA A 8 9.81 -6.73 12.65
C ALA A 8 9.11 -6.78 11.29
N THR A 9 9.62 -7.59 10.36
CA THR A 9 9.05 -7.74 9.01
C THR A 9 7.63 -8.28 9.05
N PHE A 10 7.35 -9.27 9.91
CA PHE A 10 6.01 -9.80 10.13
C PHE A 10 5.02 -8.69 10.54
N TRP A 11 5.35 -7.91 11.57
CA TRP A 11 4.46 -6.85 12.06
C TRP A 11 4.31 -5.72 11.04
N THR A 12 5.39 -5.33 10.35
CA THR A 12 5.32 -4.31 9.29
C THR A 12 4.38 -4.74 8.18
N LEU A 13 4.51 -5.97 7.66
CA LEU A 13 3.63 -6.48 6.61
C LEU A 13 2.19 -6.61 7.09
N THR A 14 1.99 -7.10 8.31
CA THR A 14 0.65 -7.25 8.91
C THR A 14 -0.05 -5.90 9.06
N CYS A 15 0.64 -4.89 9.60
CA CYS A 15 0.10 -3.54 9.76
C CYS A 15 -0.20 -2.88 8.41
N LEU A 16 0.73 -2.94 7.46
CA LEU A 16 0.50 -2.39 6.12
C LEU A 16 -0.66 -3.08 5.40
N GLY A 17 -0.76 -4.41 5.52
CA GLY A 17 -1.86 -5.19 4.97
C GLY A 17 -3.19 -4.83 5.58
N ALA A 18 -3.26 -4.74 6.91
CA ALA A 18 -4.47 -4.36 7.64
C ALA A 18 -4.93 -2.94 7.30
N VAL A 19 -4.01 -1.97 7.27
CA VAL A 19 -4.31 -0.59 6.87
C VAL A 19 -4.77 -0.52 5.41
N GLY A 20 -4.09 -1.22 4.50
CA GLY A 20 -4.48 -1.27 3.10
C GLY A 20 -5.87 -1.86 2.89
N ALA A 21 -6.17 -2.97 3.57
CA ALA A 21 -7.50 -3.57 3.56
C ALA A 21 -8.57 -2.63 4.14
N ALA A 22 -8.31 -2.00 5.27
CA ALA A 22 -9.24 -1.07 5.91
C ALA A 22 -9.54 0.16 5.02
N LEU A 23 -8.51 0.74 4.38
CA LEU A 23 -8.69 1.84 3.44
C LEU A 23 -9.44 1.39 2.17
N GLY A 24 -9.18 0.19 1.67
CA GLY A 24 -9.96 -0.40 0.59
C GLY A 24 -11.43 -0.59 0.98
N THR A 25 -11.71 -1.13 2.17
CA THR A 25 -13.08 -1.25 2.68
C THR A 25 -13.75 0.12 2.85
N LEU A 26 -13.03 1.13 3.33
CA LEU A 26 -13.53 2.51 3.39
C LEU A 26 -13.90 3.03 2.00
N GLY A 27 -13.09 2.75 0.98
CA GLY A 27 -13.38 3.11 -0.40
C GLY A 27 -14.63 2.43 -0.98
N VAL A 28 -14.95 1.20 -0.55
CA VAL A 28 -16.19 0.50 -0.94
C VAL A 28 -17.40 1.06 -0.19
N VAL A 29 -17.31 1.23 1.13
CA VAL A 29 -18.44 1.62 1.99
C VAL A 29 -18.72 3.12 1.90
N SER A 30 -17.69 3.94 1.74
CA SER A 30 -17.80 5.40 1.69
C SER A 30 -16.79 6.02 0.70
N PRO A 31 -17.05 5.88 -0.61
CA PRO A 31 -16.16 6.40 -1.67
C PRO A 31 -15.84 7.89 -1.51
N ASP A 32 -16.82 8.70 -1.09
CA ASP A 32 -16.65 10.14 -0.89
C ASP A 32 -15.66 10.47 0.23
N ARG A 33 -15.68 9.70 1.33
CA ARG A 33 -14.71 9.88 2.41
C ARG A 33 -13.31 9.49 1.94
N GLN A 34 -13.18 8.41 1.17
CA GLN A 34 -11.92 7.95 0.60
C GLN A 34 -11.33 8.96 -0.38
N GLN A 35 -12.15 9.56 -1.25
CA GLN A 35 -11.73 10.62 -2.17
C GLN A 35 -11.16 11.82 -1.41
N ARG A 36 -11.89 12.32 -0.40
CA ARG A 36 -11.45 13.46 0.42
C ARG A 36 -10.15 13.18 1.17
N LEU A 37 -10.02 11.98 1.75
CA LEU A 37 -8.80 11.56 2.45
C LEU A 37 -7.60 11.52 1.51
N SER A 38 -7.83 11.15 0.25
CA SER A 38 -6.80 11.09 -0.79
C SER A 38 -6.46 12.47 -1.38
N GLY A 39 -7.11 13.54 -0.93
CA GLY A 39 -6.92 14.91 -1.41
C GLY A 39 -7.61 15.21 -2.74
N PHE A 40 -8.61 14.40 -3.12
CA PHE A 40 -9.46 14.68 -4.29
C PHE A 40 -10.79 15.27 -3.87
N GLU A 41 -11.25 16.26 -4.64
CA GLU A 41 -12.58 16.84 -4.47
C GLU A 41 -13.61 16.08 -5.28
N ARG A 42 -14.83 16.00 -4.74
CA ARG A 42 -15.98 15.43 -5.44
C ARG A 42 -16.53 16.48 -6.42
N PRO A 43 -16.71 16.14 -7.71
CA PRO A 43 -17.43 17.01 -8.64
C PRO A 43 -18.87 17.24 -8.17
N ALA A 44 -19.36 18.48 -8.29
CA ALA A 44 -20.74 18.82 -7.94
C ALA A 44 -21.76 18.09 -8.84
N GLU A 45 -21.44 17.96 -10.12
CA GLU A 45 -22.19 17.17 -11.10
C GLU A 45 -21.25 16.22 -11.85
N ARG A 46 -21.77 15.06 -12.23
CA ARG A 46 -21.05 14.07 -13.04
C ARG A 46 -21.73 13.97 -14.40
N GLY A 47 -20.96 14.17 -15.47
CA GLY A 47 -21.45 14.05 -16.83
C GLY A 47 -21.70 12.59 -17.26
N PRO A 48 -22.43 12.37 -18.36
CA PRO A 48 -22.51 11.07 -19.01
C PRO A 48 -21.10 10.55 -19.35
N GLY A 49 -20.80 9.31 -18.97
CA GLY A 49 -19.47 8.70 -19.18
C GLY A 49 -18.47 8.90 -18.02
N ASP A 50 -18.86 9.56 -16.92
CA ASP A 50 -18.03 9.58 -15.72
C ASP A 50 -18.04 8.21 -15.01
N HIS A 51 -16.96 7.45 -15.21
CA HIS A 51 -16.76 6.15 -14.58
C HIS A 51 -15.94 6.22 -13.29
N THR A 52 -15.69 7.41 -12.74
CA THR A 52 -14.84 7.60 -11.55
C THR A 52 -15.28 6.75 -10.37
N THR A 53 -16.59 6.61 -10.12
CA THR A 53 -17.09 5.78 -9.01
C THR A 53 -16.83 4.30 -9.24
N ALA A 54 -17.01 3.82 -10.48
CA ALA A 54 -16.73 2.43 -10.83
C ALA A 54 -15.23 2.12 -10.72
N VAL A 55 -14.38 3.01 -11.22
CA VAL A 55 -12.91 2.90 -11.12
C VAL A 55 -12.45 2.95 -9.67
N LEU A 56 -13.04 3.81 -8.84
CA LEU A 56 -12.73 3.87 -7.41
C LEU A 56 -13.20 2.62 -6.67
N GLY A 57 -14.39 2.11 -6.96
CA GLY A 57 -14.88 0.84 -6.41
C GLY A 57 -13.94 -0.32 -6.77
N SER A 58 -13.56 -0.43 -8.05
CA SER A 58 -12.60 -1.44 -8.53
C SER A 58 -11.24 -1.30 -7.84
N SER A 59 -10.73 -0.07 -7.73
CA SER A 59 -9.44 0.21 -7.06
C SER A 59 -9.50 -0.11 -5.56
N SER A 60 -10.66 0.08 -4.94
CA SER A 60 -10.90 -0.23 -3.53
C SER A 60 -10.88 -1.75 -3.28
N PHE A 61 -11.52 -2.54 -4.14
CA PHE A 61 -11.42 -4.00 -4.08
C PHE A 61 -10.00 -4.50 -4.35
N ALA A 62 -9.27 -3.87 -5.28
CA ALA A 62 -7.86 -4.18 -5.48
C ALA A 62 -7.04 -3.91 -4.20
N ALA A 63 -7.27 -2.80 -3.50
CA ALA A 63 -6.60 -2.49 -2.23
C ALA A 63 -6.95 -3.51 -1.12
N ILE A 64 -8.20 -3.99 -1.06
CA ILE A 64 -8.61 -5.07 -0.15
C ILE A 64 -7.84 -6.36 -0.47
N GLY A 65 -7.79 -6.75 -1.75
CA GLY A 65 -7.07 -7.94 -2.20
C GLY A 65 -5.57 -7.87 -1.87
N GLU A 66 -4.95 -6.72 -2.10
CA GLU A 66 -3.56 -6.47 -1.72
C GLU A 66 -3.31 -6.55 -0.21
N GLY A 67 -4.19 -5.94 0.58
CA GLY A 67 -4.13 -6.04 2.04
C GLY A 67 -4.21 -7.49 2.50
N GLY A 68 -5.14 -8.27 1.93
CA GLY A 68 -5.26 -9.71 2.18
C GLY A 68 -4.01 -10.49 1.79
N ALA A 69 -3.42 -10.18 0.63
CA ALA A 69 -2.17 -10.80 0.20
C ALA A 69 -1.01 -10.51 1.17
N TYR A 70 -0.94 -9.30 1.75
CA TYR A 70 0.06 -8.96 2.77
C TYR A 70 -0.12 -9.77 4.04
N LEU A 71 -1.36 -9.88 4.53
CA LEU A 71 -1.68 -10.67 5.72
C LEU A 71 -1.35 -12.15 5.53
N LEU A 72 -1.75 -12.72 4.39
CA LEU A 72 -1.43 -14.11 4.04
C LEU A 72 0.08 -14.32 3.86
N GLY A 73 0.76 -13.42 3.16
CA GLY A 73 2.21 -13.51 2.97
C GLY A 73 2.99 -13.41 4.28
N ALA A 74 2.54 -12.55 5.21
CA ALA A 74 3.09 -12.47 6.56
C ALA A 74 2.84 -13.76 7.36
N ALA A 75 1.62 -14.31 7.31
CA ALA A 75 1.25 -15.53 8.02
C ALA A 75 2.01 -16.77 7.51
N GLN A 76 2.22 -16.88 6.19
CA GLN A 76 2.91 -18.01 5.57
C GLN A 76 4.44 -17.92 5.66
N GLY A 77 4.99 -16.76 6.02
CA GLY A 77 6.43 -16.59 6.21
C GLY A 77 7.25 -16.80 4.92
N TRP A 78 6.68 -16.51 3.75
CA TRP A 78 7.40 -16.68 2.47
C TRP A 78 8.63 -15.76 2.41
N PRO A 79 9.88 -16.30 2.31
CA PRO A 79 11.08 -15.46 2.42
C PRO A 79 11.26 -14.43 1.29
N GLY A 80 10.65 -14.67 0.12
CA GLY A 80 10.67 -13.76 -1.02
C GLY A 80 9.64 -12.62 -0.92
N PHE A 81 8.62 -12.77 -0.07
CA PHE A 81 7.49 -11.86 -0.01
C PHE A 81 7.87 -10.41 0.32
N PRO A 82 8.73 -10.12 1.32
CA PRO A 82 9.09 -8.74 1.63
C PRO A 82 9.77 -8.01 0.46
N ARG A 83 10.62 -8.72 -0.30
CA ARG A 83 11.30 -8.17 -1.48
C ARG A 83 10.32 -7.91 -2.62
N TYR A 84 9.42 -8.85 -2.88
CA TYR A 84 8.36 -8.69 -3.88
C TYR A 84 7.49 -7.47 -3.57
N VAL A 85 7.02 -7.37 -2.33
CA VAL A 85 6.19 -6.25 -1.88
C VAL A 85 6.94 -4.93 -2.01
N MET A 86 8.18 -4.85 -1.51
CA MET A 86 9.01 -3.66 -1.61
C MET A 86 9.19 -3.22 -3.08
N ALA A 87 9.52 -4.13 -3.99
CA ALA A 87 9.70 -3.83 -5.40
C ALA A 87 8.40 -3.28 -6.03
N ARG A 88 7.26 -3.90 -5.73
CA ARG A 88 5.95 -3.43 -6.20
C ARG A 88 5.62 -2.02 -5.70
N ARG A 89 5.85 -1.74 -4.42
CA ARG A 89 5.61 -0.42 -3.83
C ARG A 89 6.49 0.65 -4.48
N LEU A 90 7.76 0.35 -4.74
CA LEU A 90 8.65 1.26 -5.47
C LEU A 90 8.19 1.50 -6.90
N LEU A 91 7.72 0.47 -7.61
CA LEU A 91 7.15 0.61 -8.95
C LEU A 91 5.93 1.54 -8.94
N MET A 92 5.02 1.36 -7.97
CA MET A 92 3.85 2.23 -7.79
C MET A 92 4.27 3.67 -7.46
N ALA A 93 5.21 3.86 -6.53
CA ALA A 93 5.72 5.19 -6.18
C ALA A 93 6.31 5.91 -7.39
N ALA A 94 7.11 5.22 -8.21
CA ALA A 94 7.69 5.76 -9.43
C ALA A 94 6.61 6.11 -10.47
N GLY A 95 5.65 5.21 -10.71
CA GLY A 95 4.54 5.44 -11.65
C GLY A 95 3.67 6.63 -11.25
N LEU A 96 3.25 6.71 -9.98
CA LEU A 96 2.44 7.82 -9.46
C LEU A 96 3.20 9.16 -9.54
N THR A 97 4.50 9.15 -9.22
CA THR A 97 5.37 10.34 -9.35
C THR A 97 5.47 10.77 -10.81
N GLY A 98 5.71 9.83 -11.74
CA GLY A 98 5.83 10.13 -13.17
C GLY A 98 4.54 10.69 -13.77
N LEU A 99 3.38 10.15 -13.39
CA LEU A 99 2.07 10.67 -13.82
C LEU A 99 1.85 12.11 -13.34
N ALA A 100 2.16 12.39 -12.08
CA ALA A 100 2.05 13.74 -11.53
C ALA A 100 3.06 14.72 -12.15
N ALA A 101 4.33 14.29 -12.31
CA ALA A 101 5.40 15.11 -12.87
C ALA A 101 5.17 15.48 -14.34
N THR A 102 4.50 14.60 -15.10
CA THR A 102 4.18 14.85 -16.52
C THR A 102 2.83 15.53 -16.73
N GLY A 103 2.11 15.91 -15.67
CA GLY A 103 0.79 16.55 -15.77
C GLY A 103 -0.34 15.62 -16.20
N ARG A 104 -0.10 14.30 -16.25
CA ARG A 104 -1.10 13.28 -16.61
C ARG A 104 -2.01 12.89 -15.43
N ALA A 105 -1.65 13.28 -14.21
CA ALA A 105 -2.46 13.11 -13.01
C ALA A 105 -2.36 14.34 -12.09
N PRO A 106 -3.36 14.57 -11.21
CA PRO A 106 -3.31 15.64 -10.23
C PRO A 106 -2.11 15.50 -9.28
N ARG A 107 -1.58 16.62 -8.79
CA ARG A 107 -0.46 16.64 -7.82
C ARG A 107 -0.73 15.87 -6.53
N ALA A 108 -2.01 15.68 -6.16
CA ALA A 108 -2.40 14.84 -5.03
C ALA A 108 -1.86 13.39 -5.14
N PHE A 109 -1.55 12.90 -6.36
CA PHE A 109 -0.89 11.61 -6.56
C PHE A 109 0.50 11.53 -5.94
N LEU A 110 1.17 12.65 -5.67
CA LEU A 110 2.45 12.67 -4.93
C LEU A 110 2.27 12.21 -3.48
N ASN A 111 1.10 12.43 -2.87
CA ASN A 111 0.80 11.91 -1.53
C ASN A 111 0.75 10.38 -1.56
N ALA A 112 0.08 9.81 -2.57
CA ALA A 112 0.03 8.37 -2.78
C ALA A 112 1.42 7.80 -3.12
N ALA A 113 2.21 8.49 -3.94
CA ALA A 113 3.58 8.09 -4.23
C ALA A 113 4.45 8.06 -2.96
N GLY A 114 4.31 9.07 -2.10
CA GLY A 114 4.96 9.12 -0.79
C GLY A 114 4.54 7.96 0.11
N TRP A 115 3.25 7.62 0.17
CA TRP A 115 2.74 6.46 0.90
C TRP A 115 3.37 5.13 0.43
N GLU A 116 3.50 4.97 -0.89
CA GLU A 116 4.13 3.79 -1.47
C GLU A 116 5.62 3.72 -1.12
N ALA A 117 6.35 4.82 -1.29
CA ALA A 117 7.77 4.91 -0.95
C ALA A 117 8.06 4.69 0.55
N LEU A 118 7.25 5.29 1.44
CA LEU A 118 7.38 5.12 2.89
C LEU A 118 7.10 3.68 3.31
N GLY A 119 6.09 3.02 2.73
CA GLY A 119 5.83 1.61 2.99
C GLY A 119 6.97 0.71 2.50
N ALA A 120 7.57 1.00 1.34
CA ALA A 120 8.75 0.28 0.86
C ALA A 120 9.95 0.46 1.81
N ALA A 121 10.19 1.69 2.28
CA ALA A 121 11.25 2.00 3.23
C ALA A 121 11.02 1.30 4.58
N ALA A 122 9.78 1.25 5.09
CA ALA A 122 9.43 0.53 6.30
C ALA A 122 9.75 -0.97 6.19
N ILE A 123 9.40 -1.60 5.07
CA ILE A 123 9.70 -3.03 4.82
C ILE A 123 11.20 -3.25 4.71
N ALA A 124 11.93 -2.37 4.02
CA ALA A 124 13.38 -2.45 3.90
C ALA A 124 14.07 -2.34 5.27
N GLY A 125 13.63 -1.38 6.09
CA GLY A 125 14.11 -1.16 7.46
C GLY A 125 13.81 -2.35 8.37
N ALA A 126 12.58 -2.87 8.35
CA ALA A 126 12.20 -4.06 9.12
C ALA A 126 13.01 -5.30 8.72
N SER A 127 13.19 -5.51 7.41
CA SER A 127 14.00 -6.62 6.87
C SER A 127 15.47 -6.48 7.25
N TRP A 128 15.98 -5.26 7.35
CA TRP A 128 17.36 -5.01 7.79
C TRP A 128 17.53 -5.22 9.29
N LEU A 129 16.55 -4.83 10.11
CA LEU A 129 16.56 -5.08 11.55
C LEU A 129 16.56 -6.58 11.85
N ASP A 130 15.67 -7.34 11.20
CA ASP A 130 15.61 -8.79 11.41
C ASP A 130 16.93 -9.47 11.01
N ARG A 131 17.56 -9.07 9.89
CA ARG A 131 18.89 -9.59 9.50
C ARG A 131 19.99 -9.27 10.51
N ARG A 132 19.93 -8.11 11.18
CA ARG A 132 20.91 -7.74 12.20
C ARG A 132 20.73 -8.55 13.48
N THR A 133 19.49 -8.78 13.90
CA THR A 133 19.18 -9.63 15.04
C THR A 133 19.62 -11.07 14.79
N ASP A 134 19.49 -11.57 13.56
CA ASP A 134 19.97 -12.91 13.17
C ASP A 134 21.51 -13.02 13.11
N ALA A 135 22.23 -11.90 12.93
CA ALA A 135 23.68 -11.87 12.80
C ALA A 135 24.44 -11.62 14.13
N SER A 136 23.74 -11.25 15.21
CA SER A 136 24.35 -11.13 16.54
C SER A 136 24.66 -12.54 17.09
N PRO A 137 25.94 -12.91 17.29
CA PRO A 137 26.26 -14.15 17.99
C PRO A 137 25.87 -14.02 19.47
N ALA A 138 25.25 -15.07 20.01
CA ALA A 138 24.98 -15.23 21.43
C ALA A 138 26.27 -15.42 22.24
#